data_AF-A0A8T4IHM2-F1
#
_entry.id   AF-A0A8T4IHM2-F1
#
_cell.length_a   1.000
_cell.length_b   1.000
_cell.length_c   1.000
_cell.angle_alpha   90.00
_cell.angle_beta   90.00
_cell.angle_gamma   90.00
#
_symmetry.space_group_name_H-M   'P 1'
#
loop_
_entity.id
_entity.type
_entity.pdbx_description
1 polymer ?
#
loop_
_entity_poly.entity_id
_entity_poly.type
_entity_poly.pdbx_seq_one_letter_code
_entity_poly.pdbx_strand_id
1 'polypeptide(L)' 'MGSGQCTLFLPDVFDQSEDDGKVVLLDTAASDPASAAALRTAVMRCPSGAISLRPRDSGVTA' A
#
# COMPACT_ATOMS: atom_id res chain seq x y z
N MET A 1 5.44 16.93 -0.95
CA MET A 1 6.49 16.15 -1.65
C MET A 1 6.38 14.71 -1.20
N GLY A 2 6.13 13.76 -2.11
CA GLY A 2 6.03 12.33 -1.79
C GLY A 2 7.35 11.63 -2.07
N SER A 3 8.06 11.20 -1.02
CA SER A 3 9.44 10.70 -1.10
C SER A 3 9.57 9.17 -1.04
N GLY A 4 8.55 8.42 -1.47
CA GLY A 4 8.61 6.94 -1.42
C GLY A 4 8.62 6.35 0.00
N GLN A 5 8.14 7.09 1.01
CA GLN A 5 8.16 6.63 2.41
C GLN A 5 7.38 5.33 2.66
N CYS A 6 6.39 5.02 1.83
CA CYS A 6 5.66 3.74 1.89
C CYS A 6 6.53 2.55 1.44
N THR A 7 7.33 2.69 0.38
CA THR A 7 8.30 1.68 -0.07
C THR A 7 9.35 1.41 1.01
N LEU A 8 9.85 2.45 1.68
CA LEU A 8 10.79 2.28 2.80
C LEU A 8 10.17 1.62 4.04
N PHE A 9 8.88 1.83 4.26
CA PHE A 9 8.17 1.32 5.45
C PHE A 9 7.66 -0.11 5.26
N LEU A 10 7.21 -0.45 4.05
CA LEU A 10 6.65 -1.75 3.69
C LEU A 10 7.13 -2.16 2.29
N PRO A 11 8.42 -2.52 2.14
CA PRO A 11 8.99 -2.89 0.84
C PRO A 11 8.38 -4.17 0.26
N ASP A 12 7.84 -5.06 1.10
CA ASP A 12 7.14 -6.27 0.64
C ASP A 12 5.74 -5.98 0.05
N VAL A 13 5.21 -4.77 0.25
CA VAL A 13 3.85 -4.36 -0.16
C VAL A 13 3.89 -3.25 -1.21
N PHE A 14 4.87 -2.36 -1.13
CA PHE A 14 4.99 -1.22 -2.03
C PHE A 14 6.35 -1.26 -2.70
N ASP A 15 6.35 -0.99 -4.00
CA ASP A 15 7.57 -0.72 -4.75
C ASP A 15 7.49 0.67 -5.38
N GLN A 16 8.61 1.17 -5.88
CA GLN A 16 8.66 2.40 -6.65
C GLN A 16 9.00 2.07 -8.11
N SER A 17 8.14 2.51 -9.02
CA SER A 17 8.38 2.43 -10.46
C SER A 17 9.65 3.18 -10.82
N GLU A 18 10.59 2.50 -11.48
CA GLU A 18 11.83 3.11 -11.97
C GLU A 18 11.59 4.08 -13.14
N ASP A 19 10.47 3.94 -13.86
CA ASP A 19 10.14 4.76 -15.04
C ASP A 19 9.66 6.18 -14.64
N ASP A 20 8.68 6.24 -13.73
CA ASP A 20 7.99 7.48 -13.38
C ASP A 20 8.08 7.83 -11.89
N GLY A 21 8.80 7.04 -11.09
CA GLY A 21 9.04 7.29 -9.67
C GLY A 21 7.80 7.16 -8.78
N LYS A 22 6.69 6.64 -9.32
CA LYS A 22 5.45 6.45 -8.56
C LYS A 22 5.47 5.17 -7.76
N VAL A 23 4.70 5.17 -6.67
CA VAL A 23 4.51 4.00 -5.83
C VAL A 23 3.54 3.05 -6.51
N VAL A 24 3.89 1.77 -6.54
CA VAL A 24 3.06 0.67 -7.02
C VAL A 24 2.79 -0.33 -5.88
N LEU A 25 1.65 -1.02 -5.95
CA LEU A 25 1.26 -2.04 -4.97
C LEU A 25 1.71 -3.42 -5.44
N LEU A 26 2.41 -4.16 -4.58
CA LEU A 26 2.76 -5.56 -4.76
C LEU A 26 1.62 -6.43 -4.19
N ASP A 27 1.01 -7.27 -5.05
CA ASP A 27 -0.26 -7.97 -4.76
C ASP A 27 -0.19 -8.98 -3.60
N THR A 28 1.01 -9.53 -3.35
CA THR A 28 1.23 -10.69 -2.48
C THR A 28 1.03 -10.41 -1.00
N ALA A 29 1.51 -9.27 -0.49
CA ALA A 29 1.45 -8.95 0.94
C ALA A 29 0.21 -8.12 1.32
N ALA A 30 -0.40 -7.39 0.37
CA ALA A 30 -1.59 -6.59 0.63
C ALA A 30 -2.84 -7.42 1.01
N SER A 31 -2.82 -8.73 0.73
CA SER A 31 -3.92 -9.65 1.01
C SER A 31 -3.80 -10.36 2.37
N ASP A 32 -2.66 -10.25 3.05
CA ASP A 32 -2.46 -10.89 4.35
C ASP A 32 -3.14 -10.09 5.48
N PRO A 33 -4.10 -10.66 6.23
CA PRO A 33 -4.73 -9.99 7.36
C PRO A 33 -3.73 -9.57 8.45
N ALA A 34 -2.58 -10.24 8.60
CA ALA A 34 -1.56 -9.83 9.56
C ALA A 34 -0.87 -8.51 9.16
N SER A 35 -0.85 -8.18 7.87
CA SER A 35 -0.30 -6.92 7.34
C SER A 35 -1.21 -5.71 7.56
N ALA A 36 -2.48 -5.91 7.94
CA ALA A 36 -3.50 -4.84 8.00
C ALA A 36 -3.14 -3.68 8.95
N ALA A 37 -2.46 -3.95 10.07
CA ALA A 37 -2.00 -2.89 10.98
C ALA A 37 -0.86 -2.06 10.36
N ALA A 38 0.06 -2.73 9.66
CA ALA A 38 1.15 -2.05 8.98
C ALA A 38 0.64 -1.23 7.80
N LEU A 39 -0.26 -1.78 7.00
CA LEU A 39 -0.96 -1.07 5.92
C LEU A 39 -1.65 0.21 6.39
N ARG A 40 -2.36 0.16 7.53
CA ARG A 40 -2.97 1.36 8.14
C ARG A 40 -1.92 2.41 8.51
N THR A 41 -0.78 1.97 9.04
CA THR A 41 0.33 2.86 9.40
C THR A 41 0.95 3.50 8.16
N ALA A 42 1.09 2.76 7.05
CA ALA A 42 1.60 3.29 5.80
C ALA A 42 0.71 4.42 5.25
N VAL A 43 -0.62 4.24 5.28
CA VAL A 43 -1.57 5.28 4.87
C VAL A 43 -1.46 6.52 5.75
N MET A 44 -1.42 6.35 7.08
CA MET A 44 -1.27 7.48 8.02
C MET A 44 0.03 8.27 7.83
N ARG A 45 1.09 7.60 7.37
CA ARG A 45 2.40 8.21 7.13
C ARG A 45 2.51 8.86 5.76
N CYS A 46 1.55 8.67 4.85
CA CYS A 46 1.63 9.21 3.49
C CYS A 46 1.32 10.71 3.47
N PRO A 47 2.32 11.61 3.32
CA PRO A 47 2.08 13.05 3.41
C PRO A 47 1.31 13.61 2.22
N SER A 48 1.30 12.89 1.09
CA SER A 48 0.59 13.27 -0.13
C SER A 48 -0.84 12.71 -0.20
N GLY A 49 -1.22 11.81 0.71
CA GLY A 49 -2.52 11.12 0.64
C GLY A 49 -2.67 10.22 -0.60
N ALA A 50 -1.57 9.79 -1.21
CA ALA A 50 -1.58 9.02 -2.46
C ALA A 50 -2.07 7.57 -2.31
N ILE A 51 -2.10 7.04 -1.09
CA ILE A 51 -2.54 5.68 -0.78
C ILE A 51 -3.72 5.69 0.19
N SER A 52 -4.62 4.71 0.08
CA SER A 52 -5.81 4.58 0.91
C SER A 52 -6.18 3.10 1.08
N LEU A 53 -6.83 2.77 2.20
CA LEU A 53 -7.39 1.44 2.42
C LEU A 53 -8.86 1.41 2.07
N ARG A 54 -9.28 0.31 1.45
CA ARG A 54 -10.70 0.00 1.21
C ARG A 54 -11.00 -1.37 1.81
N PRO A 55 -12.23 -1.61 2.28
CA PRO A 55 -12.67 -2.97 2.55
C PRO A 55 -12.42 -3.82 1.31
N ARG A 56 -11.86 -5.02 1.48
CA ARG A 56 -11.87 -5.98 0.39
C ARG A 56 -13.32 -6.37 0.18
N ASP A 57 -13.83 -6.09 -1.01
CA ASP A 57 -15.09 -6.65 -1.46
C ASP A 57 -14.83 -8.15 -1.66
N SER A 58 -15.02 -8.91 -0.60
CA SER A 58 -15.08 -10.36 -0.66
C SER A 58 -16.36 -10.67 -1.42
N GLY A 59 -16.26 -10.72 -2.76
CA GLY A 59 -17.39 -10.98 -3.64
C GLY A 59 -18.18 -12.16 -3.12
N VAL A 60 -19.34 -11.87 -2.51
CA VAL A 60 -20.38 -12.84 -2.29
C VAL A 60 -21.03 -13.02 -3.66
N THR A 61 -20.56 -14.03 -4.39
CA THR A 61 -21.24 -14.54 -5.57
C THR A 61 -22.65 -14.94 -5.14
N ALA A 62 -23.66 -14.25 -5.67
CA ALA A 62 -25.04 -14.73 -5.69
C ALA A 62 -25.17 -15.87 -6.71
#